data_AF-A0A8S3Y7D8-F1
#
_entry.id   AF-A0A8S3Y7D8-F1
#
_cell.length_a   1.000
_cell.length_b   1.000
_cell.length_c   1.000
_cell.angle_alpha   90.00
_cell.angle_beta   90.00
_cell.angle_gamma   90.00
#
_symmetry.space_group_name_H-M   'P 1'
#
loop_
_entity.id
_entity.type
_entity.pdbx_description
1 polymer ?
#
loop_
_entity_poly.entity_id
_entity_poly.type
_entity_poly.pdbx_seq_one_letter_code
_entity_poly.pdbx_strand_id
1 'polypeptide(L)'
;MVENGSSIRTALKTSKIPNPTLRRYVRKKREHGDNISLEPKYDINKVYTGEHEEILLKYYKDCALMFYGLAIKECRKVAYEMAKVNSIKIPSSWERDKMSGLEWFRFFKKTPDISVKKPEAVSLARATSFDRKVVAIFKRSPK
;
A
#
# COMPACT_ATOMS: atom_id res chain seq x y z
N MET A 1 10.01 -29.10 27.91
CA MET A 1 9.68 -28.25 29.07
C MET A 1 9.80 -26.78 28.68
N VAL A 2 9.18 -25.86 29.44
CA VAL A 2 9.65 -24.47 29.51
C VAL A 2 10.87 -24.48 30.45
N GLU A 3 11.87 -23.64 30.20
CA GLU A 3 13.27 -23.79 30.69
C GLU A 3 13.46 -24.03 32.21
N ASN A 4 12.47 -23.76 33.06
CA ASN A 4 12.53 -24.01 34.51
C ASN A 4 11.80 -25.29 34.98
N GLY A 5 11.54 -26.28 34.11
CA GLY A 5 10.81 -27.50 34.50
C GLY A 5 9.32 -27.30 34.80
N SER A 6 8.82 -26.07 34.74
CA SER A 6 7.42 -25.72 34.93
C SER A 6 6.54 -26.22 33.78
N SER A 7 5.37 -26.78 34.12
CA SER A 7 4.36 -27.15 33.12
C SER A 7 3.82 -25.90 32.42
N ILE A 8 3.38 -26.04 31.15
CA ILE A 8 2.77 -24.94 30.37
C ILE A 8 1.59 -24.32 31.13
N ARG A 9 0.84 -25.13 31.89
CA ARG A 9 -0.28 -24.67 32.72
C ARG A 9 0.17 -23.79 33.88
N THR A 10 1.32 -24.07 34.49
CA THR A 10 1.88 -23.27 35.58
C THR A 10 2.43 -21.94 35.04
N ALA A 11 3.15 -22.00 33.91
CA ALA A 11 3.65 -20.80 33.24
C ALA A 11 2.51 -19.83 32.85
N LEU A 12 1.35 -20.36 32.43
CA LEU A 12 0.17 -19.55 32.11
C LEU A 12 -0.46 -18.84 33.32
N LYS A 13 -0.39 -19.43 34.51
CA LYS A 13 -0.91 -18.78 35.73
C LYS A 13 -0.01 -17.62 36.15
N THR A 14 1.29 -17.74 35.91
CA THR A 14 2.28 -16.72 36.29
C THR A 14 2.45 -15.63 35.22
N SER A 15 2.25 -15.97 33.94
CA SER A 15 2.38 -15.03 32.82
C SER A 15 1.05 -14.37 32.46
N LYS A 16 1.02 -13.06 32.21
CA LYS A 16 -0.13 -12.35 31.62
C LYS A 16 -0.33 -12.63 30.12
N ILE A 17 0.17 -13.76 29.61
CA ILE A 17 0.19 -14.08 28.18
C ILE A 17 -0.92 -15.11 27.88
N PRO A 18 -1.77 -14.88 26.86
CA PRO A 18 -2.77 -15.85 26.44
C PRO A 18 -2.18 -17.21 26.06
N ASN A 19 -2.89 -18.28 26.42
CA ASN A 19 -2.56 -19.69 26.11
C ASN A 19 -2.12 -19.96 24.65
N PRO A 20 -2.85 -19.49 23.61
CA PRO A 20 -2.44 -19.74 22.22
C PRO A 20 -1.11 -19.08 21.87
N THR A 21 -0.83 -17.90 22.42
CA THR A 21 0.41 -17.16 22.22
C THR A 21 1.59 -17.91 22.84
N LEU A 22 1.45 -18.39 24.07
CA LEU A 22 2.50 -19.17 24.74
C LEU A 22 2.79 -20.49 24.00
N ARG A 23 1.76 -21.21 23.55
CA ARG A 23 1.95 -22.45 22.77
C ARG A 23 2.65 -22.19 21.43
N ARG A 24 2.29 -21.11 20.73
CA ARG A 24 2.94 -20.70 19.48
C ARG A 24 4.43 -20.46 19.71
N TYR A 25 4.82 -19.80 20.80
CA TYR A 25 6.24 -19.54 21.11
C TYR A 25 6.99 -20.80 21.53
N VAL A 26 6.40 -21.67 22.36
CA VAL A 26 7.02 -22.94 22.75
C VAL A 26 7.25 -23.83 21.52
N ARG A 27 6.32 -23.87 20.57
CA ARG A 27 6.50 -24.60 19.31
C ARG A 27 7.63 -23.99 18.48
N LYS A 28 7.64 -22.66 18.30
CA LYS A 28 8.66 -21.95 17.53
C LYS A 28 10.08 -22.16 18.12
N LYS A 29 10.20 -22.21 19.45
CA LYS A 29 11.45 -22.53 20.16
C LYS A 29 11.92 -23.97 19.95
N ARG A 30 11.00 -24.93 19.86
CA ARG A 30 11.34 -26.33 19.56
C ARG A 30 11.81 -26.53 18.13
N GLU A 31 11.25 -25.78 17.19
CA GLU A 31 11.56 -25.90 15.75
C GLU A 31 12.86 -25.16 15.35
N HIS A 32 13.13 -23.99 15.95
CA HIS A 32 14.24 -23.12 15.53
C HIS A 32 15.37 -22.96 16.57
N GLY A 33 15.30 -23.64 17.72
CA GLY A 33 16.27 -23.48 18.81
C GLY A 33 16.20 -22.11 19.48
N ASP A 34 17.28 -21.66 20.12
CA ASP A 34 17.34 -20.38 20.85
C ASP A 34 17.48 -19.15 19.94
N ASN A 35 17.67 -19.33 18.63
CA ASN A 35 17.77 -18.23 17.66
C ASN A 35 16.37 -17.81 17.18
N ILE A 36 15.53 -17.36 18.11
CA ILE A 36 14.17 -16.89 17.80
C ILE A 36 14.15 -15.37 17.87
N SER A 37 14.32 -14.70 16.72
CA SER A 37 13.95 -13.28 16.65
C SER A 37 12.42 -13.16 16.82
N LEU A 38 12.04 -12.45 17.89
CA LEU A 38 10.66 -12.07 18.21
C LEU A 38 10.26 -10.77 17.50
N GLU A 39 11.06 -10.30 16.55
CA GLU A 39 10.76 -9.09 15.81
C GLU A 39 9.47 -9.25 15.01
N PRO A 40 8.52 -8.33 15.17
CA PRO A 40 7.36 -8.27 14.31
C PRO A 40 7.84 -8.02 12.87
N LYS A 41 7.72 -9.03 12.02
CA LYS A 41 7.98 -8.89 10.59
C LYS A 41 6.82 -8.12 9.96
N TYR A 42 6.86 -6.80 10.03
CA TYR A 42 5.90 -5.92 9.34
C TYR A 42 6.12 -5.92 7.81
N ASP A 43 7.28 -6.40 7.36
CA ASP A 43 7.69 -6.40 5.94
C ASP A 43 7.19 -7.59 5.10
N ILE A 44 6.48 -8.56 5.69
CA ILE A 44 6.08 -9.78 4.96
C ILE A 44 5.13 -9.48 3.79
N ASN A 45 4.43 -8.34 3.84
CA ASN A 45 3.46 -7.93 2.82
C ASN A 45 3.93 -6.76 1.95
N LYS A 46 5.17 -6.29 2.07
CA LYS A 46 5.67 -5.25 1.16
C LYS A 46 6.05 -5.88 -0.17
N VAL A 47 5.24 -5.61 -1.19
CA VAL A 47 5.51 -6.04 -2.57
C VAL A 47 6.61 -5.18 -3.20
N TYR A 48 6.71 -3.90 -2.83
CA TYR A 48 7.72 -2.98 -3.34
C TYR A 48 8.71 -2.58 -2.25
N THR A 49 9.96 -2.37 -2.66
CA THR A 49 10.97 -1.66 -1.87
C THR A 49 10.68 -0.15 -1.89
N GLY A 50 11.25 0.60 -0.94
CA GLY A 50 11.02 2.04 -0.84
C GLY A 50 11.35 2.82 -2.13
N GLU A 51 12.40 2.40 -2.85
CA GLU A 51 12.80 3.01 -4.13
C GLU A 51 11.72 2.83 -5.21
N HIS A 52 11.13 1.63 -5.31
CA HIS A 52 10.05 1.37 -6.26
C HIS A 52 8.77 2.11 -5.88
N GLU A 53 8.49 2.26 -4.59
CA GLU A 53 7.37 3.07 -4.12
C GLU A 53 7.55 4.53 -4.54
N GLU A 54 8.76 5.10 -4.44
CA GLU A 54 9.05 6.48 -4.85
C GLU A 54 8.87 6.70 -6.36
N ILE A 55 9.36 5.77 -7.19
CA ILE A 55 9.18 5.83 -8.65
C ILE A 55 7.69 5.75 -9.01
N LEU A 56 6.96 4.83 -8.38
CA LEU A 56 5.52 4.65 -8.61
C LEU A 56 4.72 5.89 -8.15
N LEU A 57 5.13 6.51 -7.04
CA LEU A 57 4.56 7.76 -6.53
C LEU A 57 4.72 8.91 -7.52
N LYS A 58 5.94 9.08 -8.05
CA LYS A 58 6.25 10.10 -9.04
C LYS A 58 5.37 9.93 -10.28
N TYR A 59 5.28 8.70 -10.79
CA TYR A 59 4.42 8.37 -11.91
C TYR A 59 2.95 8.71 -11.65
N TYR A 60 2.41 8.37 -10.47
CA TYR A 60 1.04 8.73 -10.12
C TYR A 60 0.80 10.23 -9.97
N LYS A 61 1.78 11.00 -9.46
CA LYS A 61 1.70 12.47 -9.38
C LYS A 61 1.64 13.06 -10.79
N ASP A 62 2.46 12.59 -11.71
CA ASP A 62 2.49 13.04 -13.11
C ASP A 62 1.17 12.70 -13.82
N CYS A 63 0.66 11.48 -13.65
CA CYS A 63 -0.62 11.12 -14.26
C CYS A 63 -1.81 11.88 -13.64
N ALA A 64 -1.79 12.17 -12.33
CA ALA A 64 -2.84 12.96 -11.69
C ALA A 64 -2.90 14.39 -12.23
N LEU A 65 -1.74 14.98 -12.55
CA LEU A 65 -1.61 16.29 -13.20
C LEU A 65 -2.14 16.27 -14.64
N MET A 66 -1.85 15.22 -15.41
CA MET A 66 -2.24 15.13 -16.83
C MET A 66 -3.73 14.82 -17.05
N PHE A 67 -4.34 13.97 -16.22
CA PHE A 67 -5.67 13.39 -16.50
C PHE A 67 -6.82 13.92 -15.64
N TYR A 68 -6.64 15.05 -14.93
CA TYR A 68 -7.65 15.61 -14.01
C TYR A 68 -8.16 14.59 -12.97
N GLY A 69 -7.28 13.71 -12.50
CA GLY A 69 -7.60 12.64 -11.56
C GLY A 69 -7.24 11.25 -12.08
N LEU A 70 -6.86 10.36 -11.16
CA LEU A 70 -6.41 9.02 -11.50
C LEU A 70 -7.49 7.99 -11.14
N ALA A 71 -7.96 7.25 -12.15
CA ALA A 71 -8.89 6.14 -11.93
C ALA A 71 -8.18 5.00 -11.19
N ILE A 72 -8.73 4.56 -10.06
CA ILE A 72 -8.14 3.53 -9.20
C ILE A 72 -7.79 2.25 -9.98
N LYS A 73 -8.58 1.89 -11.01
CA LYS A 73 -8.32 0.73 -11.86
C LYS A 73 -7.03 0.87 -12.66
N GLU A 74 -6.77 2.04 -13.21
CA GLU A 74 -5.56 2.29 -14.01
C GLU A 74 -4.32 2.33 -13.12
N CYS A 75 -4.40 2.93 -11.93
CA CYS A 75 -3.32 2.84 -10.94
C CYS A 75 -2.94 1.38 -10.67
N ARG A 76 -3.95 0.54 -10.44
CA ARG A 76 -3.73 -0.87 -10.11
C ARG A 76 -3.09 -1.66 -11.25
N LYS A 77 -3.40 -1.34 -12.51
CA LYS A 77 -2.73 -1.93 -13.68
C LYS A 77 -1.28 -1.49 -13.79
N VAL A 78 -1.02 -0.18 -13.67
CA VAL A 78 0.34 0.38 -13.72
C VAL A 78 1.24 -0.25 -12.66
N ALA A 79 0.74 -0.43 -11.44
CA ALA A 79 1.47 -1.16 -10.41
C ALA A 79 1.83 -2.58 -10.89
N TYR A 80 0.87 -3.36 -11.37
CA TYR A 80 1.16 -4.71 -11.88
C TYR A 80 2.21 -4.71 -13.02
N GLU A 81 2.09 -3.80 -13.98
CA GLU A 81 3.05 -3.67 -15.08
C GLU A 81 4.46 -3.33 -14.57
N MET A 82 4.57 -2.35 -13.68
CA MET A 82 5.85 -1.97 -13.08
C MET A 82 6.48 -3.12 -12.28
N ALA A 83 5.67 -3.90 -11.57
CA ALA A 83 6.17 -5.09 -10.86
C ALA A 83 6.65 -6.17 -11.82
N LYS A 84 5.97 -6.34 -12.96
CA LYS A 84 6.37 -7.30 -14.01
C LYS A 84 7.66 -6.88 -14.71
N VAL A 85 7.80 -5.60 -15.06
CA VAL A 85 9.00 -5.03 -15.69
C VAL A 85 10.22 -5.16 -14.76
N ASN A 86 10.03 -4.87 -13.47
CA ASN A 86 11.10 -4.97 -12.48
C ASN A 86 11.32 -6.41 -11.96
N SER A 87 10.63 -7.41 -12.53
CA SER A 87 10.72 -8.83 -12.10
C SER A 87 10.53 -9.03 -10.59
N ILE A 88 9.66 -8.22 -9.99
CA ILE A 88 9.35 -8.26 -8.56
C ILE A 88 8.45 -9.46 -8.28
N LYS A 89 8.63 -10.12 -7.13
CA LYS A 89 7.76 -11.24 -6.74
C LYS A 89 6.36 -10.72 -6.39
N ILE A 90 5.39 -11.04 -7.25
CA ILE A 90 4.01 -10.59 -7.12
C ILE A 90 3.13 -11.69 -6.50
N PRO A 91 2.14 -11.34 -5.65
CA PRO A 91 1.11 -12.30 -5.22
C PRO A 91 0.33 -12.89 -6.41
N SER A 92 -0.09 -14.16 -6.30
CA SER A 92 -0.87 -14.87 -7.33
C SER A 92 -2.20 -14.18 -7.68
N SER A 93 -2.75 -13.40 -6.75
CA SER A 93 -3.96 -12.60 -6.99
C SER A 93 -3.75 -11.51 -8.04
N TRP A 94 -2.56 -10.92 -8.12
CA TRP A 94 -2.28 -9.88 -9.12
C TRP A 94 -2.06 -10.47 -10.50
N GLU A 95 -1.44 -11.65 -10.57
CA GLU A 95 -1.24 -12.39 -11.83
C GLU A 95 -2.59 -12.78 -12.44
N ARG A 96 -3.51 -13.30 -11.62
CA ARG A 96 -4.85 -13.69 -12.07
C ARG A 96 -5.66 -12.51 -12.59
N ASP A 97 -5.65 -11.41 -11.85
CA ASP A 97 -6.50 -10.25 -12.14
C ASP A 97 -5.79 -9.24 -13.07
N LYS A 98 -4.50 -9.45 -13.38
CA LYS A 98 -3.60 -8.55 -14.12
C LYS A 98 -3.57 -7.12 -13.59
N MET A 99 -3.80 -6.97 -12.29
CA MET A 99 -3.84 -5.69 -11.58
C MET A 99 -3.49 -5.89 -10.12
N SER A 100 -2.95 -4.86 -9.47
CA SER A 100 -2.67 -4.95 -8.04
C SER A 100 -3.92 -5.12 -7.20
N GLY A 101 -3.81 -5.75 -6.03
CA GLY A 101 -4.94 -5.95 -5.13
C GLY A 101 -5.51 -4.63 -4.60
N LEU A 102 -6.83 -4.57 -4.36
CA LEU A 102 -7.47 -3.36 -3.81
C LEU A 102 -6.93 -3.02 -2.41
N GLU A 103 -6.72 -4.03 -1.58
CA GLU A 103 -6.15 -3.88 -0.23
C GLU A 103 -4.72 -3.35 -0.29
N TRP A 104 -3.91 -3.83 -1.24
CA TRP A 104 -2.57 -3.30 -1.45
C TRP A 104 -2.61 -1.82 -1.85
N PHE A 105 -3.49 -1.44 -2.79
CA PHE A 105 -3.63 -0.03 -3.19
C PHE A 105 -4.09 0.86 -2.03
N ARG A 106 -4.99 0.36 -1.17
CA ARG A 106 -5.42 1.08 0.04
C ARG A 106 -4.28 1.26 1.05
N PHE A 107 -3.40 0.26 1.18
CA PHE A 107 -2.20 0.37 2.01
C PHE A 107 -1.21 1.37 1.41
N PHE A 108 -0.92 1.24 0.12
CA PHE A 108 -0.05 2.13 -0.64
C PHE A 108 -0.53 3.59 -0.57
N LYS A 109 -1.84 3.84 -0.69
CA LYS A 109 -2.41 5.19 -0.56
C LYS A 109 -2.20 5.83 0.82
N LYS A 110 -2.03 5.03 1.88
CA LYS A 110 -1.83 5.54 3.26
C LYS A 110 -0.37 5.91 3.54
N THR A 111 0.56 5.59 2.66
CA THR A 111 1.95 6.01 2.79
C THR A 111 2.01 7.55 2.73
N PRO A 112 2.72 8.22 3.65
CA PRO A 112 2.58 9.66 3.93
C PRO A 112 2.87 10.63 2.77
N ASP A 113 3.31 10.13 1.62
CA ASP A 113 3.62 10.92 0.43
C ASP A 113 2.51 10.98 -0.64
N ILE A 114 1.41 10.23 -0.47
CA ILE A 114 0.34 10.14 -1.49
C ILE A 114 -0.86 11.02 -1.12
N SER A 115 -0.77 12.32 -1.40
CA SER A 115 -1.96 13.18 -1.41
C SER A 115 -2.82 12.91 -2.66
N VAL A 116 -3.47 11.74 -2.75
CA VAL A 116 -4.49 11.48 -3.80
C VAL A 116 -5.75 12.25 -3.45
N LYS A 117 -5.82 13.50 -3.92
CA LYS A 117 -7.07 14.27 -3.93
C LYS A 117 -8.10 13.49 -4.75
N LYS A 118 -9.34 13.37 -4.25
CA LYS A 118 -10.46 12.99 -5.13
C LYS A 118 -10.52 14.07 -6.21
N PRO A 119 -10.60 13.72 -7.52
CA PRO A 119 -10.94 14.74 -8.49
C PRO A 119 -12.31 15.28 -8.12
N GLU A 120 -12.36 16.53 -7.67
CA GLU A 120 -13.63 17.25 -7.62
C GLU A 120 -14.15 17.30 -9.05
N ALA A 121 -15.40 16.90 -9.26
CA ALA A 121 -16.01 16.99 -10.58
C ALA A 121 -15.99 18.46 -11.00
N VAL A 122 -15.03 18.83 -11.86
CA VAL A 122 -15.03 20.12 -12.52
C VAL A 122 -16.21 20.05 -13.48
N SER A 123 -17.28 20.77 -13.19
CA SER A 123 -18.42 20.88 -14.11
C SER A 123 -17.90 21.31 -15.48
N LEU A 124 -18.47 20.75 -16.55
CA LEU A 124 -18.06 21.02 -17.93
C LEU A 124 -17.92 22.53 -18.19
N ALA A 125 -18.81 23.34 -17.59
CA ALA A 125 -18.80 24.80 -17.62
C ALA A 125 -17.48 25.43 -17.13
N ARG A 126 -16.84 24.90 -16.07
CA ARG A 126 -15.54 25.38 -15.59
C ARG A 126 -14.42 25.00 -16.54
N ALA A 127 -14.42 23.77 -17.07
CA ALA A 127 -13.41 23.35 -18.04
C ALA A 127 -13.47 24.18 -19.33
N THR A 128 -14.69 24.47 -19.83
CA THR A 128 -14.88 25.33 -21.01
C THR A 128 -14.55 26.80 -20.75
N SER A 129 -14.65 27.28 -19.50
CA SER A 129 -14.31 28.67 -19.14
C SER A 129 -12.82 28.98 -19.23
N PHE A 130 -11.96 27.95 -19.19
CA PHE A 130 -10.51 28.05 -19.38
C PHE A 130 -10.06 27.77 -20.82
N ASP A 131 -10.97 27.72 -21.80
CA ASP A 131 -10.59 27.69 -23.21
C ASP A 131 -9.97 29.03 -23.64
N ARG A 132 -8.89 28.97 -24.44
CA ARG A 132 -8.13 30.14 -24.90
C ARG A 132 -9.02 31.18 -25.56
N LYS A 133 -10.07 30.74 -26.26
CA LYS A 133 -11.06 31.61 -26.90
C LYS A 133 -11.92 32.35 -25.86
N VAL A 134 -12.41 31.66 -24.84
CA VAL A 134 -13.24 32.24 -23.76
C VAL A 134 -12.41 33.21 -22.91
N VAL A 135 -11.18 32.84 -22.58
CA VAL A 135 -10.24 33.70 -21.83
C VAL A 135 -9.88 34.95 -22.65
N ALA A 136 -9.70 34.84 -23.97
CA ALA A 136 -9.44 35.99 -24.84
C ALA A 136 -10.65 36.94 -24.92
N ILE A 137 -11.87 36.40 -24.95
CA ILE A 137 -13.10 37.21 -24.92
C ILE A 137 -13.22 37.96 -23.60
N PHE A 138 -13.00 37.30 -22.46
CA PHE A 138 -13.08 37.92 -21.14
C PHE A 138 -12.03 39.03 -20.94
N LYS A 139 -10.81 38.86 -21.47
CA LYS A 139 -9.75 39.88 -21.39
C LYS A 139 -10.01 41.12 -22.26
N ARG A 140 -10.96 41.06 -23.20
CA ARG A 140 -11.23 42.14 -24.16
C ARG A 140 -12.40 43.03 -23.75
N SER A 141 -13.12 42.73 -22.67
CA SER A 141 -14.18 43.61 -22.16
C SER A 141 -13.56 44.85 -21.48
N PRO A 142 -13.81 46.07 -21.99
CA PRO A 142 -13.42 47.29 -21.30
C PRO A 142 -14.35 47.53 -20.09
N LYS A 143 -13.83 48.20 -19.06
CA LYS A 143 -14.61 48.69 -17.91
C LYS A 143 -15.66 49.71 -18.34
#